data_AF-A0A6S5JYS3-F1
#
_entry.id   AF-A0A6S5JYS3-F1
#
_cell.length_a   1.000
_cell.length_b   1.000
_cell.length_c   1.000
_cell.angle_alpha   90.00
_cell.angle_beta   90.00
_cell.angle_gamma   90.00
#
_symmetry.space_group_name_H-M   'P 1'
#
loop_
_entity.id
_entity.type
_entity.pdbx_description
1 polymer ?
#
loop_
_entity_poly.entity_id
_entity_poly.type
_entity_poly.pdbx_seq_one_letter_code
_entity_poly.pdbx_strand_id
1 'polypeptide(L)' 'MYFLERKDAEKLLHKVLKSTLKKQSDIDLLMDIALNHESGIPMKGIIYEYDKMEKNKPTKQNLDDLNTLMHFYGP' A
#
# COMPACT_ATOMS: atom_id res chain seq x y z
N MET A 1 -6.63 -14.78 16.36
CA MET A 1 -6.95 -13.99 15.16
C MET A 1 -5.67 -13.26 14.80
N TYR A 2 -5.04 -13.56 13.66
CA TYR A 2 -3.90 -12.75 13.22
C TYR A 2 -4.46 -11.38 12.80
N PHE A 3 -3.98 -10.30 13.41
CA PHE A 3 -4.33 -8.94 13.05
C PHE A 3 -3.03 -8.24 12.65
N LEU A 4 -3.02 -7.61 11.48
CA LEU A 4 -1.90 -6.79 11.06
C LEU A 4 -2.11 -5.39 11.64
N GLU A 5 -1.31 -4.98 12.62
CA GLU A 5 -1.42 -3.64 13.21
C GLU A 5 -1.23 -2.54 12.17
N ARG A 6 -1.95 -1.42 12.34
CA ARG A 6 -1.93 -0.29 11.41
C ARG A 6 -0.51 0.20 11.11
N LYS A 7 0.32 0.37 12.14
CA LYS A 7 1.70 0.83 11.99
C LYS A 7 2.56 -0.12 11.17
N ASP A 8 2.33 -1.43 11.27
CA ASP A 8 3.08 -2.42 10.50
C ASP A 8 2.56 -2.54 9.07
N ALA A 9 1.24 -2.37 8.88
CA ALA A 9 0.64 -2.24 7.56
C ALA A 9 1.13 -0.98 6.81
N GLU A 10 1.25 0.16 7.49
CA GLU A 10 1.80 1.41 6.91
C GLU A 10 3.27 1.22 6.47
N LYS A 11 4.10 0.58 7.31
CA LYS A 11 5.49 0.27 6.94
C LYS A 11 5.56 -0.70 5.76
N LEU A 12 4.72 -1.73 5.76
CA LEU A 12 4.64 -2.71 4.68
C LEU A 12 4.22 -2.05 3.37
N LEU A 13 3.19 -1.20 3.41
CA LEU A 13 2.75 -0.41 2.28
C LEU A 13 3.89 0.47 1.75
N HIS A 14 4.52 1.27 2.61
CA HIS A 14 5.63 2.14 2.20
C HIS A 14 6.78 1.36 1.55
N LYS A 15 7.13 0.18 2.09
CA LYS A 15 8.15 -0.70 1.52
C LYS A 15 7.78 -1.17 0.11
N VAL A 16 6.54 -1.63 -0.07
CA VAL A 16 6.04 -2.05 -1.39
C VAL A 16 6.09 -0.89 -2.37
N LEU A 17 5.54 0.27 -2.00
CA LEU A 17 5.48 1.45 -2.85
C LEU A 17 6.86 1.92 -3.28
N LYS A 18 7.85 1.94 -2.37
CA LYS A 18 9.25 2.25 -2.70
C LYS A 18 9.88 1.25 -3.66
N SER A 19 9.49 -0.02 -3.59
CA SER A 19 10.02 -1.05 -4.48
C SER A 19 9.36 -1.03 -5.86
N THR A 20 8.08 -0.63 -5.95
CA THR A 20 7.29 -0.75 -7.16
C THR A 20 7.10 0.56 -7.91
N LEU A 21 6.97 1.70 -7.25
CA LEU A 21 6.76 2.99 -7.89
C LEU A 21 8.08 3.64 -8.30
N LYS A 22 8.06 4.34 -9.44
CA LYS A 22 9.25 5.07 -9.94
C LYS A 22 9.39 6.47 -9.38
N LYS A 23 8.27 7.12 -9.04
CA LYS A 23 8.23 8.53 -8.63
C LYS A 23 7.98 8.64 -7.13
N GLN A 24 8.80 9.43 -6.44
CA GLN A 24 8.63 9.67 -5.00
C GLN A 24 7.30 10.39 -4.70
N SER A 25 6.86 11.30 -5.56
CA SER A 25 5.57 12.00 -5.42
C SER A 25 4.37 11.05 -5.36
N ASP A 26 4.43 9.95 -6.12
CA ASP A 26 3.37 8.95 -6.16
C ASP A 26 3.34 8.15 -4.85
N ILE A 27 4.51 7.86 -4.27
CA ILE A 27 4.66 7.22 -2.96
C ILE A 27 4.10 8.15 -1.87
N ASP A 28 4.49 9.42 -1.88
CA ASP A 28 4.08 10.41 -0.88
C ASP A 28 2.56 10.59 -0.90
N LEU A 29 1.95 10.68 -2.09
CA LEU A 29 0.50 10.76 -2.26
C LEU A 29 -0.23 9.54 -1.64
N LEU A 30 0.22 8.32 -1.96
CA LEU A 30 -0.44 7.12 -1.44
C LEU A 30 -0.22 6.94 0.07
N MET A 31 0.94 7.33 0.59
CA MET A 31 1.21 7.32 2.03
C MET A 31 0.37 8.37 2.75
N ASP A 32 0.17 9.56 2.19
CA ASP A 32 -0.70 10.59 2.76
C ASP A 32 -2.16 10.09 2.88
N ILE A 33 -2.67 9.45 1.83
CA ILE A 33 -4.00 8.81 1.85
C ILE A 33 -4.08 7.74 2.94
N ALA A 34 -3.04 6.91 3.09
CA ALA A 34 -3.01 5.85 4.10
C ALA A 34 -2.97 6.40 5.55
N LEU A 35 -2.21 7.46 5.78
CA LEU A 35 -1.99 8.03 7.11
C LEU A 35 -3.15 8.91 7.57
N ASN A 36 -3.79 9.65 6.67
CA ASN A 36 -4.85 10.61 7.02
C ASN A 36 -6.25 9.98 7.10
N HIS A 37 -6.40 8.70 6.75
CA HIS A 37 -7.71 8.04 6.81
C HIS A 37 -8.02 7.57 8.24
N GLU A 38 -9.12 8.08 8.80
CA GLU A 38 -9.46 7.95 10.23
C GLU A 38 -9.75 6.49 10.64
N SER A 39 -10.39 5.71 9.78
CA SER A 39 -10.89 4.37 10.11
C SER A 39 -9.90 3.22 9.80
N GLY A 40 -8.72 3.52 9.26
CA GLY A 40 -7.71 2.54 8.85
C GLY A 40 -7.12 2.86 7.48
N ILE A 41 -6.34 1.95 6.91
CA ILE A 41 -5.73 2.14 5.59
C ILE A 41 -6.76 1.81 4.49
N PRO A 42 -7.15 2.75 3.61
CA PRO A 42 -8.17 2.51 2.59
C PRO A 42 -7.56 1.78 1.37
N MET A 43 -7.18 0.50 1.54
CA MET A 43 -6.39 -0.22 0.52
C MET A 43 -7.07 -0.34 -0.84
N LYS A 44 -8.40 -0.42 -0.91
CA LYS A 44 -9.14 -0.38 -2.18
C LYS A 44 -8.87 0.91 -2.97
N GLY A 45 -8.90 2.06 -2.31
CA GLY A 45 -8.62 3.35 -2.92
C GLY A 45 -7.15 3.49 -3.31
N ILE A 46 -6.25 3.02 -2.44
CA ILE A 46 -4.80 3.02 -2.69
C ILE A 46 -4.46 2.16 -3.90
N ILE A 47 -5.02 0.95 -4.04
CA ILE A 47 -4.80 0.08 -5.21
C ILE A 47 -5.33 0.74 -6.49
N TYR A 48 -6.51 1.36 -6.42
CA TYR A 48 -7.10 2.04 -7.58
C TYR A 48 -6.20 3.16 -8.12
N GLU A 49 -5.60 3.96 -7.25
CA GLU A 49 -4.65 5.00 -7.66
C GLU A 49 -3.28 4.42 -8.05
N TYR A 50 -2.78 3.46 -7.28
CA TYR A 50 -1.55 2.72 -7.58
C TYR A 50 -1.57 2.13 -8.99
N ASP A 51 -2.70 1.60 -9.48
CA ASP A 51 -2.86 1.03 -10.82
C ASP A 51 -2.73 2.01 -11.98
N LYS A 52 -2.88 3.30 -11.73
CA LYS A 52 -2.68 4.36 -12.72
C LYS A 52 -1.23 4.88 -12.76
N MET A 53 -0.44 4.57 -11.73
CA MET A 53 0.91 5.13 -11.54
C MET A 53 1.96 4.40 -12.36
N GLU A 54 3.10 5.06 -12.59
CA GLU A 54 4.21 4.47 -13.33
C GLU A 54 5.05 3.57 -12.41
N LYS A 55 5.17 2.29 -12.77
CA LYS A 55 5.73 1.26 -11.89
C LYS A 55 6.86 0.47 -12.55
N ASN A 56 7.79 0.00 -11.74
CA ASN A 56 8.68 -1.09 -12.05
C ASN A 56 7.90 -2.42 -12.01
N LYS A 57 8.46 -3.46 -12.63
CA LYS A 57 7.89 -4.81 -12.55
C LYS A 57 7.88 -5.27 -11.08
N PRO A 58 6.71 -5.55 -10.47
CA PRO A 58 6.65 -6.01 -9.10
C PRO A 58 7.33 -7.37 -8.94
N THR A 59 8.01 -7.57 -7.80
CA THR A 59 8.49 -8.90 -7.41
C THR A 59 7.33 -9.73 -6.85
N LYS A 60 7.53 -11.06 -6.73
CA LYS A 60 6.54 -11.92 -6.06
C LYS A 60 6.25 -11.46 -4.63
N GLN A 61 7.29 -11.07 -3.88
CA GLN A 61 7.12 -10.53 -2.52
C GLN A 61 6.26 -9.27 -2.50
N ASN A 62 6.44 -8.36 -3.48
CA ASN A 62 5.64 -7.14 -3.55
C ASN A 62 4.15 -7.48 -3.75
N LEU A 63 3.85 -8.50 -4.57
CA LEU A 63 2.47 -8.95 -4.79
C LEU A 63 1.90 -9.62 -3.54
N ASP A 64 2.68 -10.45 -2.84
CA ASP A 64 2.27 -11.10 -1.61
C ASP A 64 2.02 -10.08 -0.47
N ASP A 65 2.87 -9.05 -0.37
CA ASP A 65 2.72 -7.93 0.57
C ASP A 65 1.44 -7.11 0.25
N LEU A 66 1.16 -6.81 -1.03
CA LEU A 66 -0.09 -6.14 -1.45
C LEU A 66 -1.33 -6.99 -1.15
N ASN A 67 -1.28 -8.29 -1.41
CA ASN A 67 -2.39 -9.20 -1.11
C ASN A 67 -2.66 -9.27 0.39
N THR A 68 -1.60 -9.26 1.21
CA THR A 68 -1.71 -9.21 2.67
C THR A 68 -2.40 -7.92 3.12
N LEU A 69 -1.99 -6.77 2.58
CA LEU A 69 -2.63 -5.49 2.88
C LEU A 69 -4.11 -5.48 2.44
N MET A 70 -4.42 -5.98 1.26
CA MET A 70 -5.81 -6.09 0.77
C MET A 70 -6.67 -7.02 1.61
N HIS A 71 -6.10 -8.09 2.17
CA HIS A 71 -6.84 -9.00 3.05
C HIS A 71 -7.26 -8.31 4.36
N PHE A 72 -6.37 -7.54 4.98
CA PHE A 72 -6.63 -6.90 6.27
C PHE A 72 -7.31 -5.54 6.20
N TYR A 73 -7.07 -4.78 5.12
CA TYR A 73 -7.46 -3.38 4.98
C TYR A 73 -8.26 -3.10 3.70
N GLY A 74 -8.58 -4.14 2.93
CA GLY A 74 -9.44 -4.05 1.76
C GLY A 74 -10.93 -4.17 2.04
N PRO A 75 -11.42 -4.98 3.00
CA PRO A 75 -12.86 -5.08 3.31
C PRO A 75 -13.49 -3.73 3.63
#